data_AF-A0A540WSI2-F1
#
_entry.id   AF-A0A540WSI2-F1
#
_cell.length_a   1.000
_cell.length_b   1.000
_cell.length_c   1.000
_cell.angle_alpha   90.00
_cell.angle_beta   90.00
_cell.angle_gamma   90.00
#
_symmetry.space_group_name_H-M   'P 1'
#
loop_
_entity.id
_entity.type
_entity.pdbx_description
1 polymer ?
#
loop_
_entity_poly.entity_id
_entity_poly.type
_entity_poly.pdbx_seq_one_letter_code
_entity_poly.pdbx_strand_id
1 'polypeptide(L)'
;MSTQRANQLVEAGLWLRLSGDAQGAQKLFERALVLDPDNVRARESLAALETPFGRSSPFAGASADASTRGTPLPSLDGDWGAWAEGEGHPLDEEDEERSPSVLIPEGDGPPPGGDVLDLLSRDEPTTQEYGVPEGDTDEFGVPVTESELERLLRGAADLLELDDHSGAVDLLFKAQELAPGDPRVDVLLIRSERMLMAMLESKLGDLGRVPRVRLQPDDIIWLSLDHRAGFVLAQIDGAVTFEDLFSLSGMTRLDTARILAQLLDEGVIAAA
;
A
#
# COMPACT_ATOMS: atom_id res chain seq x y z
N MET A 1 10.74 2.83 33.86
CA MET A 1 9.83 3.69 33.06
C MET A 1 10.58 4.60 32.08
N SER A 2 11.73 5.18 32.44
CA SER A 2 12.52 6.07 31.54
C SER A 2 13.22 5.34 30.38
N THR A 3 13.78 4.15 30.63
CA THR A 3 14.51 3.35 29.63
C THR A 3 13.66 2.89 28.44
N GLN A 4 12.41 2.48 28.69
CA GLN A 4 11.48 2.08 27.63
C GLN A 4 11.09 3.26 26.74
N ARG A 5 10.90 4.45 27.33
CA ARG A 5 10.65 5.69 26.57
C ARG A 5 11.86 6.14 25.76
N ALA A 6 13.07 5.95 26.30
CA ALA A 6 14.30 6.23 25.56
C ALA A 6 14.44 5.32 24.32
N ASN A 7 14.12 4.04 24.45
CA ASN A 7 14.15 3.11 23.30
C ASN A 7 13.10 3.44 22.23
N GLN A 8 11.89 3.85 22.63
CA GLN A 8 10.86 4.29 21.68
C GLN A 8 11.30 5.53 20.87
N LEU A 9 12.01 6.47 21.50
CA LEU A 9 12.57 7.64 20.82
C LEU A 9 13.68 7.27 19.83
N VAL A 10 14.48 6.24 20.14
CA VAL A 10 15.49 5.71 19.22
C VAL A 10 14.84 5.07 18.01
N GLU A 11 13.79 4.26 18.20
CA GLU A 11 13.05 3.64 17.10
C GLU A 11 12.40 4.70 16.20
N ALA A 12 11.75 5.71 16.79
CA ALA A 12 11.19 6.85 16.05
C ALA A 12 12.27 7.65 15.28
N GLY A 13 13.45 7.85 15.88
CA GLY A 13 14.59 8.50 15.22
C GLY A 13 15.12 7.71 14.02
N LEU A 14 15.13 6.37 14.11
CA LEU A 14 15.52 5.51 12.98
C LEU A 14 14.53 5.60 11.81
N TRP A 15 13.22 5.66 12.10
CA TRP A 15 12.19 5.86 11.07
C TRP A 15 12.32 7.21 10.37
N LEU A 16 12.56 8.30 11.12
CA LEU A 16 12.78 9.62 10.52
C LEU A 16 13.99 9.64 9.59
N ARG A 17 15.06 8.93 9.96
CA ARG A 17 16.24 8.79 9.10
C ARG A 17 15.95 8.04 7.80
N LEU A 18 15.12 6.99 7.83
CA LEU A 18 14.68 6.27 6.63
C LEU A 18 13.80 7.15 5.72
N SER A 19 13.00 8.04 6.32
CA SER A 19 12.19 9.02 5.58
C SER A 19 12.99 10.22 5.03
N GLY A 20 14.29 10.31 5.30
CA GLY A 20 15.17 11.36 4.80
C GLY A 20 15.33 12.58 5.72
N ASP A 21 14.59 12.67 6.82
CA ASP A 21 14.75 13.73 7.82
C ASP A 21 15.83 13.39 8.86
N ALA A 22 17.09 13.55 8.44
CA ALA A 22 18.25 13.33 9.30
C ALA A 22 18.32 14.31 10.49
N GLN A 23 17.76 15.52 10.37
CA GLN A 23 17.79 16.53 11.43
C GLN A 23 16.75 16.23 12.52
N GLY A 24 15.55 15.79 12.13
CA GLY A 24 14.52 15.31 13.05
C GLY A 24 14.99 14.08 13.82
N ALA A 25 15.62 13.13 13.13
CA ALA A 25 16.22 11.94 13.75
C ALA A 25 17.27 12.30 14.82
N GLN A 26 18.17 13.25 14.54
CA GLN A 26 19.19 13.71 15.48
C GLN A 26 18.57 14.22 16.80
N LYS A 27 17.54 15.08 16.73
CA LYS A 27 16.86 15.63 17.90
C LYS A 27 16.22 14.54 18.78
N LEU A 28 15.70 13.48 18.16
CA LEU A 28 15.11 12.35 18.89
C LEU A 28 16.17 11.52 19.61
N PHE A 29 17.33 11.29 18.99
CA PHE A 29 18.44 10.58 19.64
C PHE A 29 19.03 11.38 20.81
N GLU A 30 19.16 12.71 20.68
CA GLU A 30 19.57 13.57 21.79
C GLU A 30 18.58 13.51 22.95
N ARG A 31 17.28 13.53 22.67
CA ARG A 31 16.23 13.41 23.70
C ARG A 31 16.19 12.03 24.35
N ALA A 32 16.56 10.98 23.60
CA ALA A 32 16.74 9.64 24.15
C ALA A 32 17.92 9.59 25.15
N LEU A 33 19.04 10.28 24.86
CA LEU A 33 20.19 10.36 25.76
C LEU A 33 19.94 11.21 27.02
N VAL A 34 19.04 12.20 26.94
CA VAL A 34 18.59 12.95 28.13
C VAL A 34 17.80 12.06 29.08
N LEU A 35 17.02 11.11 28.55
CA LEU A 35 16.21 10.19 29.37
C LEU A 35 16.98 8.97 29.86
N ASP A 36 17.94 8.50 29.06
CA ASP A 36 18.82 7.40 29.40
C ASP A 36 20.25 7.69 28.89
N PRO A 37 21.11 8.24 29.76
CA PRO A 37 22.48 8.61 29.41
C PRO A 37 23.32 7.42 28.93
N ASP A 38 22.98 6.19 29.33
CA ASP A 38 23.73 4.97 29.03
C ASP A 38 23.24 4.21 27.78
N ASN A 39 22.28 4.76 27.05
CA ASN A 39 21.72 4.13 25.88
C ASN A 39 22.74 4.04 24.73
N VAL A 40 23.34 2.86 24.57
CA VAL A 40 24.32 2.55 23.51
C VAL A 40 23.75 2.82 22.11
N ARG A 41 22.48 2.47 21.86
CA ARG A 41 21.86 2.60 20.54
C ARG A 41 21.68 4.06 20.11
N ALA A 42 21.34 4.94 21.04
CA ALA A 42 21.20 6.37 20.76
C ALA A 42 22.57 7.00 20.43
N ARG A 43 23.64 6.60 21.13
CA ARG A 43 25.01 7.07 20.85
C ARG A 43 25.52 6.58 19.50
N GLU A 44 25.32 5.30 19.17
CA GLU A 44 25.69 4.73 17.86
C GLU A 44 24.95 5.44 16.72
N SER A 45 23.67 5.76 16.92
CA SER A 45 22.85 6.43 15.91
C SER A 45 23.28 7.88 15.66
N LEU A 46 23.70 8.61 16.70
CA LEU A 46 24.32 9.93 16.54
C LEU A 46 25.70 9.86 15.88
N ALA A 47 26.54 8.91 16.28
CA ALA A 47 27.86 8.72 15.67
C ALA A 47 27.75 8.38 14.17
N ALA A 48 26.73 7.61 13.77
CA ALA A 48 26.43 7.32 12.37
C ALA A 48 25.99 8.56 11.56
N LEU A 49 25.41 9.59 12.21
CA LEU A 49 25.07 10.87 11.58
C LEU A 49 26.28 11.82 11.51
N GLU A 50 27.14 11.78 12.52
CA GLU A 50 28.34 12.62 12.61
C GLU A 50 29.50 12.11 11.75
N THR A 51 29.46 10.88 11.25
CA THR A 51 30.49 10.37 10.35
C THR A 51 30.22 10.90 8.94
N PRO A 52 30.95 11.93 8.44
CA PRO A 52 30.85 12.29 7.04
C PRO A 52 31.39 11.10 6.25
N PHE A 53 30.59 10.60 5.30
CA PHE A 53 30.99 9.58 4.33
C PHE A 53 32.19 10.07 3.52
N GLY A 54 33.39 9.87 4.07
CA GLY A 54 34.66 10.04 3.41
C GLY A 54 34.86 8.88 2.44
N ARG A 55 34.72 9.20 1.15
CA ARG A 55 35.17 8.42 -0.02
C ARG A 55 36.04 7.19 0.31
N SER A 56 35.44 6.02 0.29
CA SER A 56 36.12 4.78 -0.05
C SER A 56 35.17 3.94 -0.90
N SER A 57 35.21 4.23 -2.21
CA SER A 57 34.70 3.34 -3.22
C SER A 57 35.41 1.99 -3.10
N PRO A 58 34.71 0.86 -2.93
CA PRO A 58 35.32 -0.46 -2.97
C PRO A 58 35.58 -0.94 -4.41
N PHE A 59 35.27 -0.12 -5.43
CA PHE A 59 35.61 -0.42 -6.83
C PHE A 59 37.06 -0.07 -7.15
N ALA A 60 37.97 -0.88 -6.62
CA ALA A 60 39.32 -1.00 -7.16
C ALA A 60 39.85 -2.42 -6.94
N GLY A 61 39.60 -3.29 -7.92
CA GLY A 61 40.44 -4.46 -8.19
C GLY A 61 39.75 -5.81 -8.09
N ALA A 62 39.19 -6.29 -9.20
CA ALA A 62 39.35 -7.67 -9.65
C ALA A 62 38.87 -7.80 -11.10
N SER A 63 39.81 -8.15 -11.98
CA SER A 63 39.59 -8.54 -13.36
C SER A 63 39.69 -10.07 -13.46
N ALA A 64 38.88 -10.66 -14.36
CA ALA A 64 38.81 -12.08 -14.75
C ALA A 64 38.33 -13.06 -13.65
N ASP A 65 37.50 -14.07 -13.88
CA ASP A 65 37.45 -14.99 -15.02
C ASP A 65 36.11 -15.75 -15.09
N ALA A 66 35.96 -16.51 -16.16
CA ALA A 66 34.79 -17.18 -16.72
C ALA A 66 33.95 -18.15 -15.85
N SER A 67 32.69 -18.29 -16.29
CA SER A 67 31.83 -19.49 -16.24
C SER A 67 31.43 -20.05 -14.87
N THR A 68 30.12 -20.17 -14.62
CA THR A 68 29.34 -21.43 -14.60
C THR A 68 28.05 -21.25 -13.75
N ARG A 69 26.95 -21.82 -14.25
CA ARG A 69 25.72 -22.28 -13.56
C ARG A 69 24.68 -21.24 -13.14
N GLY A 70 23.58 -21.30 -13.89
CA GLY A 70 22.30 -20.69 -13.54
C GLY A 70 21.76 -21.17 -12.19
N THR A 71 21.12 -20.20 -11.54
CA THR A 71 20.15 -20.35 -10.47
C THR A 71 18.93 -19.55 -10.94
N PRO A 72 17.71 -20.08 -10.79
CA PRO A 72 16.51 -19.39 -11.26
C PRO A 72 16.27 -18.15 -10.39
N LEU A 73 15.99 -17.02 -11.04
CA LEU A 73 15.52 -15.81 -10.38
C LEU A 73 14.26 -16.14 -9.55
N PRO A 74 14.13 -15.63 -8.31
CA PRO A 74 12.85 -15.67 -7.62
C PRO A 74 11.83 -14.82 -8.40
N SER A 75 10.64 -15.37 -8.58
CA SER A 75 9.46 -14.69 -9.13
C SER A 75 9.25 -13.38 -8.39
N LEU A 76 9.46 -12.26 -9.08
CA LEU A 76 9.00 -10.95 -8.65
C LEU A 76 7.55 -10.80 -9.13
N ASP A 77 6.65 -11.57 -8.52
CA ASP A 77 5.23 -11.23 -8.45
C ASP A 77 5.13 -10.15 -7.36
N GLY A 78 5.39 -8.91 -7.78
CA GLY A 78 5.49 -7.75 -6.91
C GLY A 78 4.14 -7.10 -6.67
N ASP A 79 3.55 -7.40 -5.52
CA ASP A 79 2.74 -6.52 -4.66
C ASP A 79 2.11 -5.28 -5.32
N TRP A 80 1.00 -5.50 -6.02
CA TRP A 80 0.13 -4.44 -6.57
C TRP A 80 -0.86 -3.90 -5.54
N GLY A 81 -0.55 -4.01 -4.23
CA GLY A 81 -1.46 -3.62 -3.17
C GLY A 81 -1.42 -2.18 -2.69
N ALA A 82 -0.50 -1.34 -3.19
CA ALA A 82 -0.16 -0.07 -2.55
C ALA A 82 -0.62 1.21 -3.30
N TRP A 83 -1.46 1.12 -4.33
CA TRP A 83 -1.76 2.27 -5.20
C TRP A 83 -3.18 2.86 -5.06
N ALA A 84 -3.93 2.45 -4.03
CA ALA A 84 -5.23 3.05 -3.69
C ALA A 84 -5.13 4.12 -2.59
N GLU A 85 -4.00 4.81 -2.47
CA GLU A 85 -3.91 6.03 -1.65
C GLU A 85 -3.92 7.24 -2.59
N GLY A 86 -5.09 7.89 -2.60
CA GLY A 86 -5.47 8.92 -3.55
C GLY A 86 -4.57 10.16 -3.54
N GLU A 87 -4.49 10.75 -4.73
CA GLU A 87 -3.97 12.09 -4.95
C GLU A 87 -4.78 13.12 -4.15
N GLY A 88 -4.17 13.67 -3.11
CA GLY A 88 -4.60 14.90 -2.45
C GLY A 88 -3.83 16.09 -3.02
N HIS A 89 -4.47 16.85 -3.90
CA HIS A 89 -4.01 18.16 -4.38
C HIS A 89 -3.82 19.13 -3.18
N PRO A 90 -2.92 20.14 -3.26
CA PRO A 90 -2.62 21.01 -2.13
C PRO A 90 -3.79 21.96 -1.87
N LEU A 91 -4.38 21.87 -0.68
CA LEU A 91 -5.27 22.90 -0.18
C LEU A 91 -4.46 23.86 0.68
N ASP A 92 -4.62 25.13 0.32
CA ASP A 92 -4.13 26.31 1.00
C ASP A 92 -4.37 26.25 2.52
N GLU A 93 -3.39 26.80 3.22
CA GLU A 93 -3.41 27.13 4.63
C GLU A 93 -4.63 28.04 4.93
N GLU A 94 -5.53 27.59 5.80
CA GLU A 94 -6.40 28.36 6.71
C GLU A 94 -7.65 27.54 7.05
N ASP A 95 -7.63 26.82 8.19
CA ASP A 95 -8.79 26.63 9.07
C ASP A 95 -8.38 25.73 10.27
N GLU A 96 -7.75 26.36 11.25
CA GLU A 96 -7.85 25.92 12.64
C GLU A 96 -9.33 25.99 13.10
N GLU A 97 -9.71 25.11 14.02
CA GLU A 97 -11.01 25.04 14.71
C GLU A 97 -12.13 24.19 14.06
N ARG A 98 -12.15 22.89 14.37
CA ARG A 98 -13.31 22.22 15.01
C ARG A 98 -13.06 20.73 15.24
N SER A 99 -12.68 20.37 16.45
CA SER A 99 -12.94 19.02 16.96
C SER A 99 -14.45 18.89 17.23
N PRO A 100 -15.12 17.79 16.82
CA PRO A 100 -16.52 17.58 17.19
C PRO A 100 -16.60 17.26 18.69
N SER A 101 -17.21 18.17 19.44
CA SER A 101 -17.52 17.96 20.86
C SER A 101 -18.50 16.80 21.03
N VAL A 102 -18.10 15.81 21.82
CA VAL A 102 -18.97 14.74 22.32
C VAL A 102 -20.06 15.36 23.20
N LEU A 103 -21.30 15.29 22.75
CA LEU A 103 -22.47 15.67 23.54
C LEU A 103 -22.79 14.56 24.53
N ILE A 104 -22.53 14.81 25.82
CA ILE A 104 -23.05 14.00 26.92
C ILE A 104 -24.49 14.48 27.17
N PRO A 105 -25.52 13.62 27.14
CA PRO A 105 -26.86 14.03 27.49
C PRO A 105 -26.94 14.38 28.98
N GLU A 106 -27.43 15.59 29.27
CA GLU A 106 -27.77 16.06 30.61
C GLU A 106 -28.86 15.17 31.21
N GLY A 107 -28.46 14.35 32.19
CA GLY A 107 -29.36 13.60 33.06
C GLY A 107 -29.65 14.38 34.33
N ASP A 108 -30.93 14.50 34.65
CA ASP A 108 -31.53 15.17 35.80
C ASP A 108 -30.79 14.99 37.14
N GLY A 109 -30.79 16.08 37.92
CA GLY A 109 -30.20 16.14 39.25
C GLY A 109 -30.81 15.15 40.27
N PRO A 110 -30.08 14.84 41.36
CA PRO A 110 -30.50 13.84 42.34
C PRO A 110 -31.64 14.35 43.24
N PRO A 111 -32.63 13.51 43.60
CA PRO A 111 -33.53 13.82 44.71
C PRO A 111 -32.78 13.69 46.05
N PRO A 112 -33.13 14.48 47.08
CA PRO A 112 -32.42 14.50 48.34
C PRO A 112 -32.85 13.33 49.24
N GLY A 113 -31.88 12.65 49.83
CA GLY A 113 -32.09 11.77 50.98
C GLY A 113 -32.25 10.29 50.64
N GLY A 114 -31.16 9.63 50.27
CA GLY A 114 -31.04 8.17 50.24
C GLY A 114 -29.64 7.78 50.71
N ASP A 115 -29.56 7.00 51.76
CA ASP A 115 -28.34 6.61 52.47
C ASP A 115 -27.30 5.96 51.54
N VAL A 116 -26.07 6.47 51.56
CA VAL A 116 -24.93 5.99 50.74
C VAL A 116 -24.52 4.54 51.10
N LEU A 117 -25.06 3.99 52.19
CA LEU A 117 -24.80 2.63 52.66
C LEU A 117 -25.77 1.55 52.11
N ASP A 118 -26.84 1.91 51.40
CA ASP A 118 -27.79 0.94 50.81
C ASP A 118 -27.37 0.44 49.40
N LEU A 119 -26.40 1.11 48.78
CA LEU A 119 -25.91 0.80 47.43
C LEU A 119 -24.84 -0.31 47.40
N LEU A 120 -24.32 -0.71 48.56
CA LEU A 120 -23.34 -1.80 48.71
C LEU A 120 -23.97 -3.15 49.09
N SER A 121 -25.30 -3.19 49.25
CA SER A 121 -26.04 -4.40 49.66
C SER A 121 -27.00 -4.92 48.59
N ARG A 122 -26.95 -4.39 47.37
CA ARG A 122 -27.70 -4.94 46.24
C ARG A 122 -26.90 -6.06 45.57
N ASP A 123 -27.51 -7.24 45.64
CA ASP A 123 -27.14 -8.52 45.05
C ASP A 123 -26.41 -8.43 43.70
N GLU A 124 -25.37 -9.27 43.60
CA GLU A 124 -24.88 -10.03 42.45
C GLU A 124 -25.27 -9.52 41.04
N PRO A 125 -24.29 -9.16 40.17
CA PRO A 125 -24.61 -8.95 38.76
C PRO A 125 -25.06 -10.28 38.15
N THR A 126 -26.37 -10.36 37.87
CA THR A 126 -26.98 -11.37 37.03
C THR A 126 -26.41 -11.21 35.62
N THR A 127 -25.42 -12.03 35.28
CA THR A 127 -24.92 -12.16 33.92
C THR A 127 -25.92 -13.00 33.12
N GLN A 128 -26.86 -12.34 32.46
CA GLN A 128 -27.76 -12.88 31.43
C GLN A 128 -28.48 -11.66 30.82
N GLU A 129 -28.53 -11.39 29.53
CA GLU A 129 -28.29 -12.18 28.33
C GLU A 129 -28.27 -11.12 27.21
N TYR A 130 -27.09 -10.61 26.85
CA TYR A 130 -26.96 -9.88 25.59
C TYR A 130 -26.77 -10.94 24.50
N GLY A 131 -27.84 -11.21 23.77
CA GLY A 131 -27.83 -12.10 22.61
C GLY A 131 -26.76 -11.64 21.63
N VAL A 132 -25.64 -12.37 21.61
CA VAL A 132 -24.70 -12.36 20.50
C VAL A 132 -25.50 -12.88 19.31
N PRO A 133 -25.62 -12.12 18.19
CA PRO A 133 -26.24 -12.66 16.99
C PRO A 133 -25.50 -13.93 16.61
N GLU A 134 -26.24 -15.01 16.32
CA GLU A 134 -25.72 -16.30 15.85
C GLU A 134 -24.95 -16.08 14.53
N GLY A 135 -23.68 -15.73 14.65
CA GLY A 135 -22.69 -15.74 13.59
C GLY A 135 -21.53 -16.56 14.12
N ASP A 136 -21.01 -17.45 13.27
CA ASP A 136 -19.99 -18.45 13.58
C ASP A 136 -18.90 -17.88 14.52
N THR A 137 -19.01 -18.21 15.80
CA THR A 137 -17.96 -18.00 16.80
C THR A 137 -17.20 -19.30 16.94
N ASP A 138 -15.87 -19.25 16.90
CA ASP A 138 -15.02 -20.43 17.13
C ASP A 138 -15.19 -20.95 18.58
N GLU A 139 -14.66 -22.14 18.89
CA GLU A 139 -14.76 -22.85 20.19
C GLU A 139 -14.38 -21.99 21.42
N PHE A 140 -13.71 -20.84 21.19
CA PHE A 140 -13.26 -19.89 22.20
C PHE A 140 -14.12 -18.60 22.33
N GLY A 141 -15.25 -18.49 21.64
CA GLY A 141 -16.17 -17.33 21.78
C GLY A 141 -15.58 -16.01 21.25
N VAL A 142 -14.51 -16.09 20.45
CA VAL A 142 -13.95 -14.97 19.69
C VAL A 142 -14.74 -14.91 18.38
N PRO A 143 -15.18 -13.72 17.92
CA PRO A 143 -15.76 -13.61 16.58
C PRO A 143 -14.75 -14.21 15.60
N VAL A 144 -15.17 -15.17 14.77
CA VAL A 144 -14.32 -15.67 13.69
C VAL A 144 -13.93 -14.44 12.90
N THR A 145 -12.66 -14.05 12.98
CA THR A 145 -12.12 -13.02 12.13
C THR A 145 -12.33 -13.55 10.72
N GLU A 146 -13.27 -12.95 9.99
CA GLU A 146 -13.62 -13.34 8.63
C GLU A 146 -12.32 -13.60 7.88
N SER A 147 -12.21 -14.79 7.30
CA SER A 147 -10.96 -15.23 6.72
C SER A 147 -10.47 -14.17 5.75
N GLU A 148 -9.16 -13.89 5.71
CA GLU A 148 -8.63 -12.83 4.86
C GLU A 148 -9.06 -13.02 3.39
N LEU A 149 -9.19 -14.27 2.96
CA LEU A 149 -9.80 -14.69 1.70
C LEU A 149 -11.25 -14.19 1.53
N GLU A 150 -12.12 -14.40 2.51
CA GLU A 150 -13.51 -13.93 2.46
C GLU A 150 -13.61 -12.41 2.41
N ARG A 151 -12.71 -11.70 3.12
CA ARG A 151 -12.65 -10.23 3.07
C ARG A 151 -12.24 -9.74 1.69
N LEU A 152 -11.25 -10.37 1.06
CA LEU A 152 -10.82 -10.05 -0.31
C LEU A 152 -11.90 -10.38 -1.33
N LEU A 153 -12.56 -11.54 -1.21
CA LEU A 153 -13.65 -11.93 -2.10
C LEU A 153 -14.86 -10.99 -1.98
N ARG A 154 -15.19 -10.54 -0.76
CA ARG A 154 -16.26 -9.55 -0.56
C ARG A 154 -15.87 -8.21 -1.17
N GLY A 155 -14.67 -7.70 -0.91
CA GLY A 155 -14.19 -6.46 -1.52
C GLY A 155 -14.15 -6.53 -3.05
N ALA A 156 -13.72 -7.66 -3.63
CA ALA A 156 -13.77 -7.86 -5.07
C ALA A 156 -15.20 -7.88 -5.61
N ALA A 157 -16.15 -8.51 -4.90
CA ALA A 157 -17.56 -8.49 -5.27
C ALA A 157 -18.13 -7.06 -5.26
N ASP A 158 -17.84 -6.28 -4.22
CA ASP A 158 -18.27 -4.88 -4.10
C ASP A 158 -17.72 -4.02 -5.25
N LEU A 159 -16.46 -4.20 -5.64
CA LEU A 159 -15.86 -3.50 -6.78
C LEU A 159 -16.49 -3.91 -8.12
N LEU A 160 -16.82 -5.19 -8.29
CA LEU A 160 -17.52 -5.67 -9.48
C LEU A 160 -18.95 -5.13 -9.57
N GLU A 161 -19.62 -4.90 -8.44
CA GLU A 161 -20.93 -4.24 -8.43
C GLU A 161 -20.84 -2.77 -8.88
N LEU A 162 -19.68 -2.14 -8.70
CA LEU A 162 -19.38 -0.77 -9.14
C LEU A 162 -18.79 -0.70 -10.57
N ASP A 163 -18.77 -1.82 -11.30
CA ASP A 163 -18.10 -1.96 -12.61
C ASP A 163 -16.58 -1.61 -12.59
N ASP A 164 -15.94 -1.59 -11.40
CA ASP A 164 -14.50 -1.44 -11.27
C ASP A 164 -13.81 -2.81 -11.40
N HIS A 165 -13.60 -3.21 -12.65
CA HIS A 165 -12.90 -4.44 -12.95
C HIS A 165 -11.40 -4.39 -12.67
N SER A 166 -10.77 -3.21 -12.61
CA SER A 166 -9.33 -3.13 -12.37
C SER A 166 -9.01 -3.45 -10.92
N GLY A 167 -9.64 -2.75 -9.98
CA GLY A 167 -9.44 -3.01 -8.56
C GLY A 167 -9.91 -4.42 -8.16
N ALA A 168 -11.00 -4.91 -8.77
CA ALA A 168 -11.48 -6.27 -8.53
C ALA A 168 -10.44 -7.33 -8.91
N VAL A 169 -9.79 -7.20 -10.08
CA VAL A 169 -8.73 -8.13 -10.51
C VAL A 169 -7.56 -8.13 -9.52
N ASP A 170 -7.16 -6.96 -9.03
CA ASP A 170 -6.02 -6.84 -8.11
C ASP A 170 -6.32 -7.48 -6.74
N LEU A 171 -7.57 -7.36 -6.24
CA LEU A 171 -8.00 -8.09 -5.04
C LEU A 171 -8.10 -9.60 -5.27
N LEU A 172 -8.54 -10.03 -6.45
CA LEU A 172 -8.65 -11.45 -6.80
C LEU A 172 -7.27 -12.11 -6.97
N PHE A 173 -6.27 -11.40 -7.48
CA PHE A 173 -4.88 -11.89 -7.51
C PHE A 173 -4.35 -12.16 -6.10
N LYS A 174 -4.52 -11.20 -5.17
CA LYS A 174 -4.15 -11.40 -3.76
C LYS A 174 -4.91 -12.58 -3.14
N ALA A 175 -6.20 -12.73 -3.45
CA ALA A 175 -6.99 -13.86 -2.99
C ALA A 175 -6.45 -15.20 -3.51
N GLN A 176 -5.97 -15.23 -4.76
CA GLN A 176 -5.36 -16.42 -5.37
C GLN A 176 -4.01 -16.76 -4.74
N GLU A 177 -3.20 -15.76 -4.38
CA GLU A 177 -1.93 -15.96 -3.66
C GLU A 177 -2.13 -16.59 -2.27
N LEU A 178 -3.19 -16.17 -1.56
CA LEU A 178 -3.53 -16.72 -0.24
C LEU A 178 -4.13 -18.14 -0.33
N ALA A 179 -4.94 -18.41 -1.35
CA ALA A 179 -5.62 -19.69 -1.53
C ALA A 179 -5.51 -20.18 -2.98
N PRO A 180 -4.33 -20.69 -3.39
CA PRO A 180 -4.13 -21.20 -4.74
C PRO A 180 -5.00 -22.45 -4.95
N GLY A 181 -6.03 -22.31 -5.78
CA GLY A 181 -6.97 -23.38 -6.12
C GLY A 181 -8.38 -23.25 -5.54
N ASP A 182 -8.76 -22.10 -4.96
CA ASP A 182 -10.19 -21.81 -4.72
C ASP A 182 -10.89 -21.57 -6.07
N PRO A 183 -11.83 -22.44 -6.49
CA PRO A 183 -12.50 -22.29 -7.78
C PRO A 183 -13.32 -21.01 -7.90
N ARG A 184 -13.72 -20.39 -6.77
CA ARG A 184 -14.46 -19.11 -6.77
C ARG A 184 -13.57 -17.97 -7.27
N VAL A 185 -12.33 -17.92 -6.80
CA VAL A 185 -11.36 -16.91 -7.21
C VAL A 185 -11.07 -17.04 -8.70
N ASP A 186 -10.79 -18.26 -9.16
CA ASP A 186 -10.47 -18.52 -10.58
C ASP A 186 -11.61 -18.10 -11.52
N VAL A 187 -12.86 -18.45 -11.18
CA VAL A 187 -14.03 -18.09 -12.00
C VAL A 187 -14.23 -16.57 -12.06
N LEU A 188 -14.08 -15.89 -10.92
CA LEU A 188 -14.21 -14.44 -10.85
C LEU A 188 -13.08 -13.73 -11.58
N LEU A 189 -11.86 -14.23 -11.45
CA LEU A 189 -10.66 -13.66 -12.08
C LEU A 189 -10.75 -13.76 -13.60
N ILE A 190 -11.04 -14.96 -14.14
CA ILE A 190 -11.22 -15.15 -15.60
C ILE A 190 -12.29 -14.21 -16.16
N ARG A 191 -13.42 -14.05 -15.44
CA ARG A 191 -14.49 -13.15 -15.87
C ARG A 191 -14.05 -11.70 -15.85
N SER A 192 -13.41 -11.26 -14.77
CA SER A 192 -13.03 -9.87 -14.55
C SER A 192 -11.90 -9.44 -15.48
N GLU A 193 -10.88 -10.29 -15.66
CA GLU A 193 -9.79 -10.07 -16.62
C GLU A 193 -10.32 -9.95 -18.04
N ARG A 194 -11.23 -10.85 -18.45
CA ARG A 194 -11.82 -10.78 -19.79
C ARG A 194 -12.57 -9.47 -20.00
N MET A 195 -13.29 -8.99 -18.99
CA MET A 195 -14.01 -7.72 -19.13
C MET A 195 -13.09 -6.52 -19.14
N LEU A 196 -12.11 -6.48 -18.23
CA LEU A 196 -11.11 -5.44 -18.19
C LEU A 196 -10.33 -5.37 -19.51
N MET A 197 -9.92 -6.52 -20.04
CA MET A 197 -9.24 -6.61 -21.33
C MET A 197 -10.11 -6.02 -22.45
N ALA A 198 -11.38 -6.40 -22.54
CA ALA A 198 -12.29 -5.88 -23.55
C ALA A 198 -12.49 -4.36 -23.43
N MET A 199 -12.54 -3.82 -22.21
CA MET A 199 -12.61 -2.38 -21.98
C MET A 199 -11.33 -1.67 -22.41
N LEU A 200 -10.16 -2.22 -22.08
CA LEU A 200 -8.86 -1.66 -22.46
C LEU A 200 -8.66 -1.72 -23.98
N GLU A 201 -9.01 -2.81 -24.64
CA GLU A 201 -8.98 -2.91 -26.11
C GLU A 201 -9.93 -1.88 -26.74
N SER A 202 -11.12 -1.68 -26.17
CA SER A 202 -12.03 -0.62 -26.63
C SER A 202 -11.47 0.79 -26.43
N LYS A 203 -10.68 1.04 -25.37
CA LYS A 203 -10.00 2.32 -25.13
C LYS A 203 -8.87 2.56 -26.13
N LEU A 204 -8.07 1.53 -26.39
CA LEU A 204 -6.95 1.58 -27.35
C LEU A 204 -7.46 1.72 -28.79
N GLY A 205 -8.64 1.17 -29.07
CA GLY A 205 -9.29 1.25 -30.37
C GLY A 205 -8.72 0.22 -31.35
N ASP A 206 -8.29 0.68 -32.51
CA ASP A 206 -7.77 -0.21 -33.55
C ASP A 206 -6.33 -0.65 -33.22
N LEU A 207 -6.17 -1.93 -32.89
CA LEU A 207 -4.89 -2.52 -32.51
C LEU A 207 -3.87 -2.55 -33.67
N GLY A 208 -4.33 -2.38 -34.91
CA GLY A 208 -3.46 -2.22 -36.08
C GLY A 208 -2.84 -0.83 -36.21
N ARG A 209 -3.24 0.14 -35.37
CA ARG A 209 -2.67 1.49 -35.39
C ARG A 209 -1.29 1.52 -34.76
N VAL A 210 -0.53 2.52 -35.19
CA VAL A 210 0.83 2.78 -34.74
C VAL A 210 0.79 3.94 -33.74
N PRO A 211 0.98 3.68 -32.43
CA PRO A 211 1.07 4.75 -31.44
C PRO A 211 2.26 5.67 -31.71
N ARG A 212 2.10 6.95 -31.39
CA ARG A 212 3.18 7.95 -31.46
C ARG A 212 3.33 8.66 -30.13
N VAL A 213 4.59 8.80 -29.67
CA VAL A 213 4.93 9.58 -28.49
C VAL A 213 4.72 11.07 -28.79
N ARG A 214 3.98 11.76 -27.92
CA ARG A 214 3.68 13.20 -28.05
C ARG A 214 4.58 14.08 -27.20
N LEU A 215 5.12 13.55 -26.10
CA LEU A 215 5.95 14.29 -25.16
C LEU A 215 7.40 14.39 -25.64
N GLN A 216 8.05 15.51 -25.31
CA GLN A 216 9.49 15.67 -25.49
C GLN A 216 10.23 14.79 -24.47
N PRO A 217 11.44 14.31 -24.79
CA PRO A 217 12.22 13.43 -23.91
C PRO A 217 12.41 14.00 -22.49
N ASP A 218 12.53 15.32 -22.36
CA ASP A 218 12.70 16.01 -21.08
C ASP A 218 11.43 15.97 -20.22
N ASP A 219 10.23 15.98 -20.82
CA ASP A 219 8.95 15.92 -20.11
C ASP A 219 8.62 14.49 -19.64
N ILE A 220 9.16 13.48 -20.34
CA ILE A 220 8.99 12.06 -19.98
C ILE A 220 9.72 11.72 -18.68
N ILE A 221 10.85 12.40 -18.38
CA ILE A 221 11.62 12.19 -17.13
C ILE A 221 10.84 12.66 -15.90
N TRP A 222 9.89 13.58 -16.07
CA TRP A 222 9.05 14.09 -14.98
C TRP A 222 7.81 13.24 -14.71
N LEU A 223 7.46 12.34 -15.63
CA LEU A 223 6.42 11.36 -15.37
C LEU A 223 7.00 10.30 -14.44
N SER A 224 6.28 10.01 -13.35
CA SER A 224 6.55 8.90 -12.45
C SER A 224 6.21 7.56 -13.10
N LEU A 225 6.80 7.29 -14.27
CA LEU A 225 6.64 6.03 -15.00
C LEU A 225 7.43 4.94 -14.29
N ASP A 226 6.79 3.80 -14.07
CA ASP A 226 7.48 2.61 -13.60
C ASP A 226 8.43 2.05 -14.69
N HIS A 227 9.34 1.17 -14.30
CA HIS A 227 10.33 0.60 -15.22
C HIS A 227 9.67 -0.15 -16.39
N ARG A 228 8.47 -0.72 -16.18
CA ARG A 228 7.73 -1.47 -17.21
C ARG A 228 7.11 -0.54 -18.24
N ALA A 229 6.46 0.54 -17.80
CA ALA A 229 5.92 1.57 -18.68
C ALA A 229 7.03 2.27 -19.46
N GLY A 230 8.16 2.56 -18.82
CA GLY A 230 9.36 3.05 -19.50
C GLY A 230 9.86 2.10 -20.59
N PHE A 231 9.84 0.79 -20.33
CA PHE A 231 10.22 -0.23 -21.33
C PHE A 231 9.25 -0.32 -22.51
N VAL A 232 7.93 -0.26 -22.27
CA VAL A 232 6.93 -0.24 -23.34
C VAL A 232 7.04 1.04 -24.15
N LEU A 233 7.19 2.19 -23.49
CA LEU A 233 7.35 3.49 -24.14
C LEU A 233 8.60 3.54 -25.03
N ALA A 234 9.71 2.94 -24.59
CA ALA A 234 10.94 2.85 -25.37
C ALA A 234 10.79 2.05 -26.68
N GLN A 235 9.76 1.19 -26.79
CA GLN A 235 9.45 0.44 -28.00
C GLN A 235 8.54 1.22 -28.97
N ILE A 236 7.95 2.33 -28.53
CA ILE A 236 7.09 3.17 -29.36
C ILE A 236 7.98 4.10 -30.19
N ASP A 237 8.51 3.54 -31.28
CA ASP A 237 9.35 4.25 -32.26
C ASP A 237 8.55 4.90 -33.41
N GLY A 238 7.22 4.74 -33.40
CA GLY A 238 6.32 5.23 -34.45
C GLY A 238 6.27 4.36 -35.70
N ALA A 239 6.76 3.12 -35.64
CA ALA A 239 6.61 2.09 -36.67
C ALA A 239 5.91 0.81 -36.15
N VAL A 240 6.04 0.51 -34.85
CA VAL A 240 5.44 -0.68 -34.21
C VAL A 240 3.95 -0.48 -33.94
N THR A 241 3.11 -1.47 -34.27
CA THR A 241 1.65 -1.43 -34.00
C THR A 241 1.32 -1.80 -32.55
N PHE A 242 0.10 -1.52 -32.07
CA PHE A 242 -0.31 -2.00 -30.75
C PHE A 242 -0.28 -3.54 -30.65
N GLU A 243 -0.66 -4.25 -31.72
CA GLU A 243 -0.56 -5.72 -31.79
C GLU A 243 0.88 -6.22 -31.63
N ASP A 244 1.84 -5.55 -32.27
CA ASP A 244 3.26 -5.89 -32.15
C ASP A 244 3.80 -5.57 -30.75
N LEU A 245 3.37 -4.46 -30.13
CA LEU A 245 3.76 -4.10 -28.75
C LEU A 245 3.33 -5.17 -27.74
N PHE A 246 2.14 -5.77 -27.92
CA PHE A 246 1.74 -6.91 -27.10
C PHE A 246 2.73 -8.07 -27.19
N SER A 247 3.25 -8.34 -28.39
CA SER A 247 4.18 -9.43 -28.65
C SER A 247 5.61 -9.13 -28.17
N LEU A 248 6.04 -7.86 -28.22
CA LEU A 248 7.40 -7.43 -27.90
C LEU A 248 7.61 -7.13 -26.40
N SER A 249 6.56 -6.74 -25.68
CA SER A 249 6.63 -6.34 -24.27
C SER A 249 7.13 -7.45 -23.32
N GLY A 250 6.97 -8.73 -23.69
CA GLY A 250 7.34 -9.87 -22.84
C GLY A 250 6.49 -10.03 -21.57
N MET A 251 5.43 -9.20 -21.42
CA MET A 251 4.52 -9.18 -20.28
C MET A 251 3.18 -9.83 -20.66
N THR A 252 2.27 -9.99 -19.69
CA THR A 252 0.91 -10.45 -20.00
C THR A 252 0.22 -9.43 -20.90
N ARG A 253 -0.70 -9.92 -21.74
CA ARG A 253 -1.46 -9.05 -22.65
C ARG A 253 -2.25 -7.99 -21.89
N LEU A 254 -2.80 -8.35 -20.73
CA LEU A 254 -3.55 -7.45 -19.85
C LEU A 254 -2.66 -6.33 -19.29
N ASP A 255 -1.46 -6.67 -18.81
CA ASP A 255 -0.52 -5.68 -18.28
C ASP A 255 -0.09 -4.67 -19.33
N THR A 256 0.28 -5.17 -20.52
CA THR A 256 0.66 -4.29 -21.62
C THR A 256 -0.52 -3.40 -22.04
N ALA A 257 -1.76 -3.92 -22.01
CA ALA A 257 -2.94 -3.13 -22.32
C ALA A 257 -3.20 -2.04 -21.26
N ARG A 258 -3.02 -2.36 -19.97
CA ARG A 258 -3.12 -1.40 -18.86
C ARG A 258 -2.12 -0.25 -19.02
N ILE A 259 -0.85 -0.57 -19.27
CA ILE A 259 0.22 0.41 -19.49
C ILE A 259 -0.10 1.30 -20.70
N LEU A 260 -0.48 0.70 -21.84
CA LEU A 260 -0.78 1.47 -23.06
C LEU A 260 -2.00 2.39 -22.87
N ALA A 261 -3.03 1.91 -22.17
CA ALA A 261 -4.20 2.73 -21.87
C ALA A 261 -3.85 3.90 -20.93
N GLN A 262 -3.02 3.66 -19.92
CA GLN A 262 -2.53 4.71 -19.02
C GLN A 262 -1.73 5.78 -19.79
N LEU A 263 -0.78 5.36 -20.62
CA LEU A 263 0.02 6.29 -21.44
C LEU A 263 -0.84 7.10 -22.41
N LEU A 264 -1.95 6.54 -22.88
CA LEU A 264 -2.92 7.23 -23.73
C LEU A 264 -3.75 8.25 -22.92
N ASP A 265 -4.23 7.84 -21.74
CA ASP A 265 -5.03 8.69 -20.84
C ASP A 265 -4.21 9.88 -20.29
N GLU A 266 -2.93 9.66 -19.97
CA GLU A 266 -1.96 10.71 -19.58
C GLU A 266 -1.51 11.60 -20.77
N GLY A 267 -1.87 11.23 -22.00
CA GLY A 267 -1.50 11.99 -23.21
C GLY A 267 -0.04 11.86 -23.62
N VAL A 268 0.70 10.90 -23.05
CA VAL A 268 2.09 10.58 -23.42
C VAL A 268 2.15 10.06 -24.85
N ILE A 269 1.18 9.23 -25.23
CA ILE A 269 1.04 8.67 -26.57
C ILE A 269 -0.29 9.07 -27.21
N ALA A 270 -0.35 9.03 -28.54
CA ALA A 270 -1.60 9.11 -29.28
C ALA A 270 -1.72 7.99 -30.30
N ALA A 271 -2.94 7.44 -30.42
CA ALA A 271 -3.33 6.56 -31.50
C ALA A 271 -3.58 7.39 -32.77
N ALA A 272 -2.63 7.36 -33.71
CA ALA A 272 -2.73 8.05 -35.00
C ALA A 272 -3.66 7.32 -35.98
#